data_AF-R1INU6-F1
#
_entry.id   AF-R1INU6-F1
#
_cell.length_a   1.000
_cell.length_b   1.000
_cell.length_c   1.000
_cell.angle_alpha   90.00
_cell.angle_beta   90.00
_cell.angle_gamma   90.00
#
_symmetry.space_group_name_H-M   'P 1'
#
loop_
_entity.id
_entity.type
_entity.pdbx_description
1 polymer ?
#
loop_
_entity_poly.entity_id
_entity_poly.type
_entity_poly.pdbx_seq_one_letter_code
_entity_poly.pdbx_strand_id
1 'polypeptide(L)' 'MKAIPMRGSYDGAVLSHKGLSCPKIFTGAHSFHSIYEYLPVKSLKAVCSVVVEVIKITAERG' A
#
# COMPACT_ATOMS: atom_id res chain seq x y z
N MET A 1 -10.92 2.72 -12.43
CA MET A 1 -10.65 1.65 -11.44
C MET A 1 -11.44 1.95 -10.18
N LYS A 2 -12.27 1.03 -9.68
CA LYS A 2 -13.10 1.28 -8.49
C LYS A 2 -12.23 1.14 -7.24
N ALA A 3 -12.12 2.20 -6.43
CA ALA A 3 -11.43 2.11 -5.14
C ALA A 3 -12.22 1.16 -4.23
N ILE A 4 -11.55 0.14 -3.71
CA ILE A 4 -12.15 -0.83 -2.78
C ILE A 4 -11.75 -0.40 -1.36
N PRO A 5 -12.70 -0.03 -0.50
CA PRO A 5 -12.38 0.35 0.87
C PRO A 5 -11.90 -0.88 1.65
N MET A 6 -10.74 -0.77 2.26
CA MET A 6 -10.24 -1.80 3.15
C MET A 6 -10.84 -1.61 4.55
N ARG A 7 -11.35 -2.68 5.16
CA ARG A 7 -11.83 -2.67 6.55
C ARG A 7 -10.66 -2.87 7.52
N GLY A 8 -10.76 -2.26 8.70
CA GLY A 8 -9.74 -2.30 9.76
C GLY A 8 -9.10 -0.93 10.01
N SER A 9 -8.51 -0.75 11.20
CA SER A 9 -7.75 0.45 11.54
C SER A 9 -6.41 0.45 10.80
N TYR A 10 -6.02 1.61 10.29
CA TYR A 10 -4.70 1.88 9.74
C TYR A 10 -4.46 3.40 9.77
N ASP A 11 -3.21 3.84 9.87
CA ASP A 11 -2.87 5.26 10.02
C ASP A 11 -3.42 6.11 8.87
N GLY A 12 -3.39 5.56 7.66
CA GLY A 12 -3.96 6.19 6.47
C GLY A 12 -5.46 6.50 6.56
N ALA A 13 -6.26 5.76 7.36
CA ALA A 13 -7.68 6.09 7.58
C ALA A 13 -7.83 7.42 8.32
N VAL A 14 -7.00 7.63 9.36
CA VAL A 14 -6.99 8.86 10.14
C VAL A 14 -6.42 10.01 9.32
N LEU A 15 -5.32 9.78 8.59
CA LEU A 15 -4.67 10.80 7.78
C LEU A 15 -5.52 11.24 6.58
N SER A 16 -6.17 10.29 5.90
CA SER A 16 -7.10 10.59 4.80
C SER A 16 -8.33 11.36 5.26
N HIS A 17 -8.84 11.09 6.48
CA HIS A 17 -9.89 11.91 7.08
C HIS A 17 -9.43 13.36 7.33
N LYS A 18 -8.14 13.57 7.58
CA LYS A 18 -7.52 14.91 7.74
C LYS A 18 -7.13 15.58 6.41
N GLY A 19 -7.53 15.01 5.27
CA GLY A 19 -7.27 15.57 3.94
C GLY A 19 -5.92 15.17 3.32
N LEU A 20 -5.10 14.37 3.99
CA LEU A 20 -3.87 13.85 3.40
C LEU A 20 -4.17 12.61 2.56
N SER A 21 -3.94 12.67 1.25
CA SER A 21 -4.12 11.51 0.37
C SER A 21 -3.25 10.34 0.83
N CYS A 22 -3.89 9.24 1.23
CA CYS A 22 -3.22 8.03 1.73
C CYS A 22 -3.68 6.81 0.93
N PRO A 23 -3.22 6.65 -0.33
CA PRO A 23 -3.55 5.48 -1.12
C PRO A 23 -2.96 4.23 -0.46
N LYS A 24 -3.83 3.28 -0.10
CA LYS A 24 -3.40 2.00 0.45
C LYS A 24 -3.08 1.03 -0.68
N ILE A 25 -1.80 0.71 -0.84
CA ILE A 25 -1.34 -0.33 -1.75
C ILE A 25 -1.15 -1.66 -1.02
N PHE A 26 -1.00 -2.74 -1.77
CA PHE A 26 -0.70 -4.06 -1.22
C PHE A 26 0.75 -4.13 -0.72
N THR A 27 1.00 -4.93 0.32
CA THR A 27 2.34 -5.20 0.84
C THR A 27 2.95 -6.49 0.28
N GLY A 28 2.13 -7.34 -0.34
CA GLY A 28 2.55 -8.62 -0.91
C GLY A 28 2.78 -9.75 0.10
N ALA A 29 2.56 -9.48 1.40
CA ALA A 29 2.72 -10.44 2.48
C ALA A 29 1.42 -11.19 2.79
N HIS A 30 1.54 -12.32 3.47
CA HIS A 30 0.47 -13.25 3.78
C HIS A 30 0.41 -13.56 5.28
N SER A 31 -0.78 -13.90 5.76
CA SER A 31 -1.04 -14.42 7.12
C SER A 31 -0.56 -13.50 8.25
N PHE A 32 -0.81 -12.18 8.12
CA PHE A 32 -0.46 -11.19 9.15
C PHE A 32 -0.98 -11.62 10.53
N HIS A 33 -0.13 -11.48 11.55
CA HIS A 33 -0.38 -11.85 12.95
C HIS A 33 -0.49 -13.37 13.20
N SER A 34 -0.04 -14.21 12.27
CA SER A 34 0.05 -15.67 12.44
C SER A 34 1.50 -16.11 12.61
N ILE A 35 1.72 -17.30 13.17
CA ILE A 35 3.04 -17.97 13.16
C ILE A 35 3.52 -18.30 11.74
N TYR A 36 2.59 -18.30 10.77
CA TYR A 36 2.86 -18.51 9.35
C TYR A 36 2.95 -17.19 8.57
N GLU A 37 3.25 -16.07 9.22
CA GLU A 37 3.43 -14.79 8.54
C GLU A 37 4.68 -14.83 7.64
N TYR A 38 4.52 -14.48 6.36
CA TYR A 38 5.65 -14.43 5.43
C TYR A 38 5.42 -13.45 4.27
N LEU A 39 6.52 -13.04 3.65
CA LEU A 39 6.54 -12.19 2.46
C LEU A 39 7.36 -12.85 1.34
N PRO A 40 6.74 -13.30 0.24
CA PRO A 40 7.45 -13.79 -0.92
C PRO A 40 8.36 -12.72 -1.52
N VAL A 41 9.62 -13.08 -1.83
CA VAL A 41 10.61 -12.16 -2.41
C VAL A 41 10.13 -11.57 -3.74
N LYS A 42 9.40 -12.34 -4.56
CA LYS A 42 8.82 -11.83 -5.81
C LYS A 42 7.77 -10.74 -5.57
N SER A 43 6.91 -10.94 -4.56
CA SER A 43 5.90 -9.95 -4.16
C SER A 43 6.54 -8.69 -3.61
N LEU A 44 7.58 -8.82 -2.78
CA LEU A 44 8.36 -7.68 -2.29
C LEU A 44 8.92 -6.84 -3.45
N LYS A 45 9.59 -7.48 -4.42
CA LYS A 45 10.13 -6.79 -5.60
C LYS A 45 9.05 -6.08 -6.41
N ALA A 46 7.87 -6.71 -6.56
CA ALA A 46 6.74 -6.11 -7.26
C ALA A 46 6.22 -4.85 -6.54
N VAL A 47 6.05 -4.92 -5.21
CA VAL A 47 5.63 -3.76 -4.40
C VAL A 47 6.65 -2.62 -4.52
N CYS A 48 7.94 -2.91 -4.42
CA CYS A 48 8.99 -1.91 -4.61
C CYS A 48 8.88 -1.23 -5.98
N SER A 49 8.67 -2.00 -7.05
CA SER A 49 8.49 -1.44 -8.40
C SER A 49 7.28 -0.52 -8.48
N VAL A 50 6.15 -0.90 -7.86
CA VAL A 50 4.94 -0.08 -7.83
C VAL A 50 5.19 1.24 -7.09
N VAL A 51 5.84 1.20 -5.92
CA VAL A 51 6.16 2.40 -5.14
C VAL A 51 7.04 3.36 -5.93
N VAL A 52 8.11 2.86 -6.56
CA VAL A 52 9.01 3.67 -7.38
C VAL A 52 8.25 4.31 -8.55
N GLU A 53 7.37 3.57 -9.20
CA GLU A 53 6.61 4.09 -10.33
C GLU A 53 5.59 5.16 -9.90
N VAL A 54 4.93 4.99 -8.75
CA VAL A 54 4.06 6.02 -8.17
C VAL A 54 4.84 7.30 -7.90
N ILE A 55 6.03 7.20 -7.30
CA ILE A 55 6.87 8.37 -7.02
C ILE A 55 7.23 9.11 -8.32
N LYS A 56 7.64 8.39 -9.37
CA LYS A 56 7.97 9.00 -10.67
C LYS A 56 6.77 9.73 -11.28
N ILE A 57 5.62 9.05 -11.35
CA ILE A 57 4.38 9.64 -11.89
C ILE A 57 3.96 10.87 -11.08
N THR A 58 4.09 10.83 -9.76
CA THR A 58 3.79 11.98 -8.90
C THR A 58 4.76 13.13 -9.14
N ALA A 59 6.06 12.85 -9.32
CA ALA A 59 7.07 13.86 -9.60
C ALA A 59 6.89 14.53 -10.98
N GLU A 60 6.35 13.82 -11.98
CA GLU A 60 6.03 14.40 -13.30
C GLU A 60 4.74 15.23 -13.31
N ARG A 61 3.84 15.00 -12.35
CA ARG A 61 2.54 15.67 -12.26
C ARG A 61 2.54 16.89 -11.33
N GLY A 62 3.55 17.00 -10.46
CA GLY A 62 3.79 18.17 -9.62
C GLY A 62 4.61 19.22 -10.36
#